data_AF-A0A7K8GH65-F1
#
_entry.id   AF-A0A7K8GH65-F1
#
_cell.length_a   1.000
_cell.length_b   1.000
_cell.length_c   1.000
_cell.angle_alpha   90.00
_cell.angle_beta   90.00
_cell.angle_gamma   90.00
#
_symmetry.space_group_name_H-M   'P 1'
#
loop_
_entity.id
_entity.type
_entity.pdbx_description
1 polymer ?
#
loop_
_entity_poly.entity_id
_entity_poly.type
_entity_poly.pdbx_seq_one_letter_code
_entity_poly.pdbx_strand_id
1 'polypeptide(L)'
;NVAAMAWKPLCASILAVACQSCVLVWHLDPTSLSTRPSSGCAQVLSYPGHSPVTSLAWAPSGERLLSASPVDTAMLVWDVSTESCVQLQWFGGGGVTLLAWSPDGSKVLAATPSAVFRVWEAQMWTCERWPTLRGRCQTGCWSPDGSRLLFTVLGESVIYSLSFSE
;
A
#
# COMPACT_ATOMS: atom_id res chain seq x y z
N ASN A 1 10.27 8.37 13.02
CA ASN A 1 10.75 8.25 11.63
C ASN A 1 9.53 8.11 10.74
N VAL A 2 9.42 8.92 9.69
CA VAL A 2 8.31 8.87 8.71
C VAL A 2 8.86 8.26 7.44
N ALA A 3 8.27 7.15 6.98
CA ALA A 3 8.78 6.39 5.84
C ALA A 3 7.98 6.64 4.54
N ALA A 4 6.68 6.91 4.65
CA ALA A 4 5.79 7.17 3.53
C ALA A 4 4.62 8.06 3.95
N MET A 5 4.02 8.75 2.98
CA MET A 5 2.82 9.56 3.18
C MET A 5 1.90 9.38 1.97
N ALA A 6 0.59 9.34 2.20
CA ALA A 6 -0.41 9.18 1.15
C ALA A 6 -1.67 9.99 1.45
N TRP A 7 -2.01 10.91 0.55
CA TRP A 7 -3.29 11.63 0.61
C TRP A 7 -4.45 10.69 0.35
N LYS A 8 -5.53 10.84 1.11
CA LYS A 8 -6.79 10.17 0.78
C LYS A 8 -7.30 10.71 -0.57
N PRO A 9 -7.66 9.85 -1.53
CA PRO A 9 -8.14 10.29 -2.84
C PRO A 9 -9.32 11.24 -2.73
N LEU A 10 -9.35 12.23 -3.63
CA LEU A 10 -10.39 13.26 -3.73
C LEU A 10 -10.60 14.06 -2.41
N CYS A 11 -9.61 14.07 -1.53
CA CYS A 11 -9.68 14.72 -0.22
C CYS A 11 -8.42 15.53 0.06
N ALA A 12 -8.58 16.83 0.35
CA ALA A 12 -7.48 17.75 0.67
C ALA A 12 -7.21 17.87 2.18
N SER A 13 -7.94 17.13 3.02
CA SER A 13 -7.91 17.24 4.47
C SER A 13 -7.50 15.96 5.19
N ILE A 14 -7.20 14.87 4.50
CA ILE A 14 -6.83 13.61 5.14
C ILE A 14 -5.53 13.07 4.54
N LEU A 15 -4.51 12.95 5.40
CA LEU A 15 -3.20 12.42 5.07
C LEU A 15 -2.89 11.20 5.94
N ALA A 16 -2.58 10.07 5.31
CA ALA A 16 -2.01 8.92 6.01
C ALA A 16 -0.48 9.04 6.05
N VAL A 17 0.12 8.75 7.19
CA VAL A 17 1.56 8.84 7.44
C VAL A 17 2.06 7.53 8.03
N ALA A 18 3.06 6.92 7.40
CA ALA A 18 3.68 5.69 7.87
C ALA A 18 4.74 6.02 8.91
N CYS A 19 4.51 5.56 10.13
CA CYS A 19 5.40 5.74 11.26
C CYS A 19 6.10 4.42 11.62
N GLN A 20 7.04 4.49 12.57
CA GLN A 20 7.81 3.33 13.00
C GLN A 20 6.93 2.16 13.47
N SER A 21 5.80 2.39 14.14
CA SER A 21 5.00 1.32 14.75
C SER A 21 3.50 1.47 14.50
N CYS A 22 3.10 2.41 13.65
CA CYS A 22 1.70 2.73 13.39
C CYS A 22 1.55 3.46 12.06
N VAL A 23 0.30 3.61 11.64
CA VAL A 23 -0.14 4.56 10.64
C VAL A 23 -0.86 5.68 11.36
N LEU A 24 -0.47 6.92 11.08
CA LEU A 24 -1.16 8.10 11.56
C LEU A 24 -2.09 8.60 10.46
N VAL A 25 -3.39 8.65 10.72
CA VAL A 25 -4.37 9.30 9.84
C VAL A 25 -4.61 10.70 10.37
N TRP A 26 -4.07 11.69 9.66
CA TRP A 26 -4.07 13.08 10.07
C TRP A 26 -5.12 13.88 9.29
N HIS A 27 -6.04 14.47 10.04
CA HIS A 27 -7.00 15.45 9.58
C HIS A 27 -6.37 16.85 9.59
N LEU A 28 -6.22 17.41 8.39
CA LEU A 28 -5.65 18.71 8.11
C LEU A 28 -6.76 19.71 7.85
N ASP A 29 -6.70 20.86 8.49
CA ASP A 29 -7.48 22.02 8.06
C ASP A 29 -6.79 22.61 6.82
N PRO A 30 -7.43 22.56 5.63
CA PRO A 30 -6.83 23.04 4.38
C PRO A 30 -6.59 24.55 4.38
N THR A 31 -7.20 25.30 5.31
CA THR A 31 -7.03 26.75 5.44
C THR A 31 -5.93 27.13 6.43
N SER A 32 -5.45 26.18 7.23
CA SER A 32 -4.42 26.45 8.22
C SER A 32 -3.02 26.42 7.59
N LEU A 33 -2.25 27.49 7.83
CA LEU A 33 -0.90 27.65 7.29
C LEU A 33 0.12 26.68 7.90
N SER A 34 -0.14 26.22 9.13
CA SER A 34 0.70 25.24 9.81
C SER A 34 -0.11 24.54 10.89
N THR A 35 -0.19 23.23 10.79
CA THR A 35 -0.78 22.38 11.82
C THR A 35 0.21 21.29 12.20
N ARG A 36 0.04 20.74 13.41
CA ARG A 36 0.76 19.55 13.86
C ARG A 36 -0.27 18.50 14.26
N PRO A 37 0.02 17.20 14.08
CA PRO A 37 -0.85 16.16 14.58
C PRO A 37 -1.04 16.28 16.10
N SER A 38 -2.27 16.12 16.55
CA SER A 38 -2.67 16.09 17.95
C SER A 38 -3.80 15.08 18.12
N SER A 39 -4.15 14.71 19.36
CA SER A 39 -5.26 13.78 19.60
C SER A 39 -6.61 14.25 19.06
N GLY A 40 -6.79 15.55 18.84
CA GLY A 40 -8.02 16.10 18.27
C GLY A 40 -8.08 16.10 16.74
N CYS A 41 -6.97 15.86 16.06
CA CYS A 41 -6.90 15.88 14.60
C CYS A 41 -6.17 14.69 13.99
N ALA A 42 -5.76 13.71 14.78
CA ALA A 42 -5.07 12.54 14.28
C ALA A 42 -5.52 11.27 14.99
N GLN A 43 -5.79 10.26 14.16
CA GLN A 43 -6.11 8.90 14.56
C GLN A 43 -4.87 8.02 14.40
N VAL A 44 -4.67 7.09 15.33
CA VAL A 44 -3.53 6.16 15.30
C VAL A 44 -4.03 4.77 15.02
N LEU A 45 -3.62 4.20 13.90
CA LEU A 45 -3.89 2.83 13.50
C LEU A 45 -2.64 1.99 13.77
N SER A 46 -2.74 0.97 14.61
CA SER A 46 -1.59 0.13 14.97
C SER A 46 -1.98 -1.33 15.09
N TYR A 47 -1.08 -2.22 14.68
CA TYR A 47 -1.26 -3.66 14.80
C TYR A 47 0.00 -4.31 15.40
N PRO A 48 -0.13 -5.22 16.38
CA PRO A 48 1.01 -5.85 17.02
C PRO A 48 1.95 -6.52 16.01
N GLY A 49 3.24 -6.18 16.07
CA GLY A 49 4.27 -6.73 15.18
C GLY A 49 4.39 -6.06 13.80
N HIS A 50 3.43 -5.21 13.40
CA HIS A 50 3.47 -4.51 12.10
C HIS A 50 4.39 -3.27 12.16
N SER A 51 5.70 -3.49 12.14
CA SER A 51 6.73 -2.47 12.32
C SER A 51 8.05 -2.86 11.62
N PRO A 52 8.78 -1.95 10.96
CA PRO A 52 8.38 -0.59 10.62
C PRO A 52 7.35 -0.55 9.50
N VAL A 53 6.37 0.36 9.59
CA VAL A 53 5.49 0.63 8.45
C VAL A 53 6.22 1.51 7.46
N THR A 54 6.41 1.02 6.23
CA THR A 54 7.19 1.75 5.20
C THR A 54 6.42 1.98 3.91
N SER A 55 5.24 1.40 3.74
CA SER A 55 4.43 1.56 2.53
C SER A 55 2.97 1.77 2.90
N LEU A 56 2.32 2.70 2.19
CA LEU A 56 0.91 3.02 2.32
C LEU A 56 0.27 3.14 0.94
N ALA A 57 -0.98 2.70 0.81
CA ALA A 57 -1.75 2.93 -0.40
C ALA A 57 -3.24 3.04 -0.09
N TRP A 58 -3.83 4.20 -0.35
CA TRP A 58 -5.28 4.37 -0.29
C TRP A 58 -5.95 3.70 -1.49
N ALA A 59 -7.06 3.01 -1.23
CA ALA A 59 -7.97 2.60 -2.31
C ALA A 59 -8.50 3.85 -3.03
N PRO A 60 -8.77 3.79 -4.34
CA PRO A 60 -9.30 4.94 -5.10
C PRO A 60 -10.61 5.51 -4.53
N SER A 61 -11.44 4.66 -3.92
CA SER A 61 -12.66 5.09 -3.19
C SER A 61 -12.37 5.91 -1.93
N GLY A 62 -11.15 5.80 -1.38
CA GLY A 62 -10.74 6.41 -0.12
C GLY A 62 -11.31 5.71 1.12
N GLU A 63 -12.01 4.59 0.98
CA GLU A 63 -12.62 3.88 2.11
C GLU A 63 -11.63 2.96 2.84
N ARG A 64 -10.67 2.41 2.10
CA ARG A 64 -9.66 1.49 2.62
C ARG A 64 -8.27 2.06 2.48
N LEU A 65 -7.44 1.81 3.49
CA LEU A 65 -6.01 2.12 3.45
C LEU A 65 -5.22 0.84 3.62
N LEU A 66 -4.20 0.64 2.79
CA LEU A 66 -3.25 -0.45 2.96
C LEU A 66 -2.01 0.02 3.68
N SER A 67 -1.46 -0.84 4.54
CA SER A 67 -0.12 -0.66 5.09
C SER A 67 0.71 -1.92 4.98
N ALA A 68 2.02 -1.74 4.82
CA ALA A 68 2.96 -2.84 4.81
C ALA A 68 4.28 -2.52 5.53
N SER A 69 4.89 -3.59 6.02
CA SER A 69 6.23 -3.61 6.58
C SER A 69 7.12 -4.54 5.75
N PRO A 70 8.41 -4.22 5.54
CA PRO A 70 9.36 -5.11 4.84
C PRO A 70 9.70 -6.37 5.64
N VAL A 71 9.40 -6.40 6.94
CA VAL A 71 9.74 -7.50 7.86
C VAL A 71 8.52 -8.22 8.43
N ASP A 72 7.30 -7.72 8.18
CA ASP A 72 6.05 -8.42 8.51
C ASP A 72 5.62 -9.33 7.36
N THR A 73 5.03 -10.48 7.67
CA THR A 73 4.48 -11.43 6.69
C THR A 73 3.04 -11.11 6.27
N ALA A 74 2.47 -10.01 6.77
CA ALA A 74 1.16 -9.51 6.40
C ALA A 74 1.19 -8.10 5.80
N MET A 75 0.28 -7.88 4.86
CA MET A 75 -0.26 -6.55 4.57
C MET A 75 -1.52 -6.35 5.40
N LEU A 76 -1.74 -5.12 5.87
CA LEU A 76 -2.97 -4.77 6.58
C LEU A 76 -3.89 -3.98 5.67
N VAL A 77 -5.16 -4.33 5.71
CA VAL A 77 -6.25 -3.57 5.10
C VAL A 77 -7.01 -2.89 6.22
N TRP A 78 -6.91 -1.57 6.28
CA TRP A 78 -7.57 -0.74 7.28
C TRP A 78 -8.91 -0.23 6.74
N ASP A 79 -9.96 -0.40 7.53
CA ASP A 79 -11.11 0.49 7.49
C ASP A 79 -10.85 1.62 8.49
N VAL A 80 -10.54 2.79 7.95
CA VAL A 80 -10.14 3.95 8.75
C VAL A 80 -11.31 4.48 9.59
N SER A 81 -12.54 4.33 9.11
CA SER A 81 -13.73 4.84 9.80
C SER A 81 -14.09 4.03 11.04
N THR A 82 -13.84 2.72 11.00
CA THR A 82 -14.13 1.80 12.12
C THR A 82 -12.90 1.47 12.96
N GLU A 83 -11.75 2.06 12.63
CA GLU A 83 -10.44 1.78 13.22
C GLU A 83 -10.06 0.29 13.24
N SER A 84 -10.63 -0.47 12.31
CA SER A 84 -10.45 -1.91 12.23
C SER A 84 -9.52 -2.28 11.09
N CYS A 85 -8.91 -3.46 11.19
CA CYS A 85 -8.12 -3.98 10.09
C CYS A 85 -8.27 -5.49 9.92
N VAL A 86 -8.00 -5.92 8.70
CA VAL A 86 -7.88 -7.32 8.33
C VAL A 86 -6.45 -7.58 7.87
N GLN A 87 -5.87 -8.70 8.30
CA GLN A 87 -4.56 -9.12 7.84
C GLN A 87 -4.67 -9.98 6.59
N LEU A 88 -3.90 -9.64 5.57
CA LEU A 88 -3.68 -10.47 4.40
C LEU A 88 -2.31 -11.11 4.50
N GLN A 89 -2.31 -12.32 5.07
CA GLN A 89 -1.10 -13.11 5.26
C GLN A 89 -0.65 -13.72 3.93
N TRP A 90 0.66 -13.84 3.75
CA TRP A 90 1.20 -14.68 2.70
C TRP A 90 2.44 -15.44 3.11
N PHE A 91 2.66 -16.57 2.45
CA PHE A 91 3.80 -17.43 2.70
C PHE A 91 4.92 -17.18 1.68
N GLY A 92 6.12 -16.89 2.19
CA GLY A 92 7.35 -16.73 1.41
C GLY A 92 7.53 -15.37 0.74
N GLY A 93 8.79 -14.97 0.51
CA GLY A 93 9.16 -13.70 -0.15
C GLY A 93 9.51 -12.54 0.79
N GLY A 94 9.31 -12.71 2.10
CA GLY A 94 9.50 -11.62 3.09
C GLY A 94 8.31 -10.66 3.10
N GLY A 95 8.49 -9.50 3.73
CA GLY A 95 7.45 -8.48 3.81
C GLY A 95 7.28 -7.66 2.54
N VAL A 96 6.39 -6.68 2.57
CA VAL A 96 6.09 -5.83 1.42
C VAL A 96 6.74 -4.47 1.53
N THR A 97 7.36 -4.07 0.44
CA THR A 97 8.11 -2.82 0.30
C THR A 97 7.39 -1.77 -0.54
N LEU A 98 6.45 -2.18 -1.38
CA LEU A 98 5.69 -1.28 -2.24
C LEU A 98 4.26 -1.78 -2.41
N LEU A 99 3.33 -0.85 -2.26
CA LEU A 99 1.90 -1.05 -2.44
C LEU A 99 1.40 -0.08 -3.50
N ALA A 100 0.61 -0.56 -4.45
CA ALA A 100 -0.06 0.30 -5.43
C ALA A 100 -1.42 -0.28 -5.80
N TRP A 101 -2.48 0.49 -5.54
CA TRP A 101 -3.82 0.20 -6.04
C TRP A 101 -3.90 0.44 -7.54
N SER A 102 -4.66 -0.40 -8.23
CA SER A 102 -5.14 -0.08 -9.57
C SER A 102 -6.14 1.09 -9.50
N PRO A 103 -6.24 1.95 -10.52
CA PRO A 103 -7.10 3.14 -10.48
C PRO A 103 -8.60 2.81 -10.37
N ASP A 104 -9.02 1.65 -10.86
CA ASP A 104 -10.38 1.11 -10.74
C ASP A 104 -10.67 0.52 -9.34
N GLY A 105 -9.64 0.36 -8.50
CA GLY A 105 -9.75 -0.21 -7.16
C GLY A 105 -9.95 -1.73 -7.13
N SER A 106 -9.83 -2.42 -8.26
CA SER A 106 -10.05 -3.87 -8.34
C SER A 106 -8.84 -4.69 -7.93
N LYS A 107 -7.62 -4.12 -8.00
CA LYS A 107 -6.36 -4.84 -7.77
C LYS A 107 -5.34 -4.04 -6.98
N VAL A 108 -4.40 -4.76 -6.39
CA VAL A 108 -3.28 -4.21 -5.62
C VAL A 108 -1.99 -4.92 -6.01
N LEU A 109 -0.99 -4.16 -6.47
CA LEU A 109 0.39 -4.63 -6.54
C LEU A 109 1.00 -4.60 -5.12
N ALA A 110 1.56 -5.73 -4.70
CA ALA A 110 2.34 -5.88 -3.49
C ALA A 110 3.73 -6.44 -3.81
N ALA A 111 4.74 -5.57 -3.87
CA ALA A 111 6.12 -5.97 -4.20
C ALA A 111 6.98 -6.22 -2.96
N THR A 112 7.79 -7.27 -3.00
CA THR A 112 8.62 -7.74 -1.87
C THR A 112 10.12 -7.51 -2.13
N PRO A 113 10.99 -7.62 -1.09
CA PRO A 113 12.44 -7.67 -1.27
C PRO A 113 12.94 -8.88 -2.07
N SER A 114 12.10 -9.91 -2.26
CA SER A 114 12.47 -11.15 -2.95
C SER A 114 12.12 -11.09 -4.44
N ALA A 115 12.55 -12.11 -5.18
CA ALA A 115 12.24 -12.30 -6.60
C ALA A 115 10.79 -12.79 -6.85
N VAL A 116 9.84 -12.25 -6.10
CA VAL A 116 8.41 -12.53 -6.17
C VAL A 116 7.66 -11.26 -5.77
N PHE A 117 6.61 -10.92 -6.50
CA PHE A 117 5.58 -10.00 -6.04
C PHE A 117 4.21 -10.67 -6.14
N ARG A 118 3.20 -10.01 -5.57
CA ARG A 118 1.81 -10.48 -5.62
C ARG A 118 0.93 -9.41 -6.23
N VAL A 119 -0.12 -9.86 -6.91
CA VAL A 119 -1.25 -9.03 -7.29
C VAL A 119 -2.47 -9.56 -6.56
N TRP A 120 -3.10 -8.71 -5.76
CA TRP A 120 -4.31 -9.04 -5.01
C TRP A 120 -5.52 -8.51 -5.76
N GLU A 121 -6.55 -9.33 -5.91
CA GLU A 121 -7.91 -8.88 -6.19
C GLU A 121 -8.51 -8.30 -4.90
N ALA A 122 -9.19 -7.16 -4.95
CA ALA A 122 -9.52 -6.37 -3.75
C ALA A 122 -10.89 -6.66 -3.12
N GLN A 123 -11.80 -7.34 -3.81
CA GLN A 123 -13.14 -7.66 -3.33
C GLN A 123 -13.09 -8.84 -2.35
N MET A 124 -12.43 -9.93 -2.75
CA MET A 124 -12.30 -11.16 -1.96
C MET A 124 -10.89 -11.36 -1.43
N TRP A 125 -9.94 -10.49 -1.78
CA TRP A 125 -8.54 -10.61 -1.36
C TRP A 125 -7.90 -11.92 -1.82
N THR A 126 -8.23 -12.35 -3.05
CA THR A 126 -7.53 -13.47 -3.69
C THR A 126 -6.19 -13.00 -4.24
N CYS A 127 -5.16 -13.84 -4.17
CA CYS A 127 -3.80 -13.45 -4.55
C CYS A 127 -3.23 -14.30 -5.67
N GLU A 128 -2.59 -13.63 -6.62
CA GLU A 128 -1.75 -14.24 -7.64
C GLU A 128 -0.29 -13.97 -7.33
N ARG A 129 0.55 -15.00 -7.46
CA ARG A 129 1.99 -14.92 -7.19
C ARG A 129 2.75 -14.83 -8.51
N TRP A 130 3.59 -13.81 -8.64
CA TRP A 130 4.36 -13.53 -9.85
C TRP A 130 5.86 -13.64 -9.55
N PRO A 131 6.54 -14.71 -10.00
CA PRO A 131 7.99 -14.83 -9.86
C PRO A 131 8.72 -13.95 -10.86
N THR A 132 9.83 -13.36 -10.44
CA THR A 132 10.76 -12.61 -11.29
C THR A 132 12.07 -13.39 -11.41
N LEU A 133 12.64 -13.47 -12.61
CA LEU A 133 13.73 -14.42 -12.87
C LEU A 133 15.08 -14.03 -12.24
N ARG A 134 15.43 -12.73 -12.20
CA ARG A 134 16.79 -12.27 -11.82
C ARG A 134 16.86 -11.21 -10.72
N GLY A 135 15.74 -10.81 -10.13
CA GLY A 135 15.74 -9.76 -9.12
C GLY A 135 14.35 -9.48 -8.58
N ARG A 136 14.24 -8.57 -7.60
CA ARG A 136 12.93 -8.15 -7.08
C ARG A 136 12.23 -7.14 -7.99
N CYS A 137 10.91 -7.10 -7.93
CA CYS A 137 10.15 -5.99 -8.50
C CYS A 137 10.52 -4.69 -7.75
N GLN A 138 11.13 -3.74 -8.45
CA GLN A 138 11.64 -2.50 -7.86
C GLN A 138 10.55 -1.43 -7.77
N THR A 139 9.74 -1.31 -8.81
CA THR A 139 8.60 -0.39 -8.88
C THR A 139 7.61 -0.89 -9.93
N GLY A 140 6.38 -0.42 -9.85
CA GLY A 140 5.37 -0.65 -10.86
C GLY A 140 4.29 0.43 -10.85
N CYS A 141 3.60 0.56 -11.97
CA CYS A 141 2.47 1.47 -12.12
C CYS A 141 1.37 0.80 -12.95
N TRP A 142 0.15 1.02 -12.51
CA TRP A 142 -1.04 0.58 -13.22
C TRP A 142 -1.35 1.53 -14.37
N SER A 143 -1.89 1.00 -15.47
CA SER A 143 -2.50 1.82 -16.51
C SER A 143 -3.74 2.54 -15.95
N PRO A 144 -4.12 3.70 -16.51
CA PRO A 144 -5.27 4.48 -16.03
C PRO A 144 -6.60 3.72 -16.02
N ASP A 145 -6.76 2.73 -16.92
CA ASP A 145 -7.93 1.86 -17.03
C ASP A 145 -7.86 0.62 -16.11
N GLY A 146 -6.77 0.44 -15.35
CA GLY A 146 -6.56 -0.72 -14.46
C GLY A 146 -6.22 -2.04 -15.15
N SER A 147 -6.25 -2.11 -16.48
CA SER A 147 -6.10 -3.36 -17.24
C SER A 147 -4.66 -3.87 -17.33
N ARG A 148 -3.66 -3.02 -17.08
CA ARG A 148 -2.23 -3.36 -17.20
C ARG A 148 -1.44 -2.90 -15.99
N LEU A 149 -0.45 -3.71 -15.66
CA LEU A 149 0.59 -3.36 -14.69
C LEU A 149 1.94 -3.34 -15.40
N LEU A 150 2.57 -2.17 -15.47
CA LEU A 150 3.97 -2.06 -15.87
C LEU A 150 4.86 -2.15 -14.63
N PHE A 151 5.96 -2.89 -14.72
CA PHE A 151 6.90 -3.00 -13.62
C PHE A 151 8.34 -3.20 -14.09
N THR A 152 9.29 -2.88 -13.21
CA THR A 152 10.73 -3.06 -13.45
C THR A 152 11.31 -4.06 -12.47
N VAL A 153 12.29 -4.84 -12.91
CA VAL A 153 13.04 -5.76 -12.06
C VAL A 153 14.43 -5.19 -11.79
N LEU A 154 14.86 -5.18 -10.52
CA LEU A 154 16.19 -4.69 -10.15
C LEU A 154 17.28 -5.46 -10.90
N GLY A 155 18.17 -4.73 -11.57
CA GLY A 155 19.29 -5.30 -12.33
C GLY A 155 18.98 -5.59 -13.80
N GLU A 156 17.76 -5.30 -14.26
CA GLU A 156 17.35 -5.46 -15.65
C GLU A 156 17.01 -4.11 -16.29
N SER A 157 17.27 -3.96 -17.59
CA SER A 157 17.05 -2.71 -18.34
C SER A 157 15.75 -2.71 -19.15
N VAL A 158 14.79 -3.57 -18.78
CA VAL A 158 13.52 -3.75 -19.48
C VAL A 158 12.34 -3.45 -18.56
N ILE A 159 11.24 -2.98 -19.15
CA ILE A 159 9.95 -2.82 -18.48
C ILE A 159 9.08 -4.01 -18.88
N TYR A 160 8.54 -4.69 -17.89
CA TYR A 160 7.59 -5.77 -18.07
C TYR A 160 6.17 -5.23 -18.03
N SER A 161 5.26 -5.91 -18.71
CA SER A 161 3.82 -5.64 -18.68
C SER A 161 3.09 -6.91 -18.32
N LEU A 162 2.19 -6.83 -17.33
CA LEU A 162 1.12 -7.79 -17.15
C LEU A 162 -0.17 -7.17 -17.68
N SER A 163 -1.01 -8.00 -18.28
CA SER A 163 -2.35 -7.62 -18.71
C SER A 163 -3.35 -8.49 -17.96
N PHE A 164 -4.40 -7.87 -17.45
CA PHE A 164 -5.50 -8.53 -16.77
C PHE A 164 -6.74 -8.38 -17.65
N SER A 165 -7.44 -9.47 -17.92
CA SER A 165 -8.77 -9.43 -18.51
C SER A 165 -9.79 -9.08 -17.44
N GLU A 166 -10.89 -8.44 -17.85
CA GLU A 166 -12.12 -8.38 -17.06
C GLU A 166 -12.72 -9.77 -16.81
#